data_AF-D0WII2-F1
#
_entry.id   AF-D0WII2-F1
#
_cell.length_a   1.000
_cell.length_b   1.000
_cell.length_c   1.000
_cell.angle_alpha   90.00
_cell.angle_beta   90.00
_cell.angle_gamma   90.00
#
_symmetry.space_group_name_H-M   'P 1'
#
loop_
_entity.id
_entity.type
_entity.pdbx_description
1 polymer ?
#
loop_
_entity_poly.entity_id
_entity_poly.type
_entity_poly.pdbx_seq_one_letter_code
_entity_poly.pdbx_strand_id
1 'polypeptide(L)'
;MDMMTKYDLEPIVKTFYSALEEGTVLGRKCVKCGHIEFPPYLCCNSCGNLDTEWVDLTNAVGVVKQVLSTRGAFGDPDFRSAHGDYFAVEVVLPGCDPVATSLLHIDYDAYDDFAKWVAEDTVQVKPLIVQDEDTKIVVWELVEDNEFKKVPVLEERPSEPSELVACDAPANVSPDAADADDDVAKTVISAAADAYGVDESAIGLATNLREDLSNESMKMIVMISTIEDETNVTIEIQEAQNLYTVADFVDIVRERL
;
A
#
# COMPACT_ATOMS: atom_id res chain seq x y z
N MET A 1 -37.17 -20.89 17.45
CA MET A 1 -36.27 -21.41 18.50
C MET A 1 -34.91 -20.88 18.14
N ASP A 2 -34.43 -19.85 18.83
CA ASP A 2 -33.03 -19.45 18.68
C ASP A 2 -32.17 -20.62 19.13
N MET A 3 -31.40 -21.16 18.19
CA MET A 3 -30.37 -22.14 18.51
C MET A 3 -29.27 -21.42 19.27
N MET A 4 -29.38 -21.36 20.59
CA MET A 4 -28.27 -20.96 21.44
C MET A 4 -27.15 -21.98 21.28
N THR A 5 -26.14 -21.63 20.50
CA THR A 5 -24.87 -22.34 20.47
C THR A 5 -24.21 -22.25 21.86
N LYS A 6 -23.32 -23.19 22.18
CA LYS A 6 -22.55 -23.17 23.45
C LYS A 6 -21.81 -21.84 23.68
N TYR A 7 -21.48 -21.16 22.60
CA TYR A 7 -20.79 -19.88 22.60
C TYR A 7 -21.69 -18.81 21.98
N ASP A 8 -21.66 -17.61 22.55
CA ASP A 8 -22.37 -16.46 22.00
C ASP A 8 -21.51 -15.84 20.90
N LEU A 9 -21.89 -16.05 19.64
CA LEU A 9 -21.13 -15.57 18.49
C LEU A 9 -21.71 -14.24 18.03
N GLU A 10 -20.93 -13.17 18.18
CA GLU A 10 -21.31 -11.82 17.76
C GLU A 10 -20.57 -11.38 16.47
N PRO A 11 -21.09 -10.38 15.72
CA PRO A 11 -20.41 -9.84 14.55
C PRO A 11 -19.12 -9.09 14.92
N ILE A 12 -17.97 -9.74 14.72
CA ILE A 12 -16.65 -9.16 15.05
C ILE A 12 -16.30 -8.00 14.14
N VAL A 13 -16.39 -8.20 12.82
CA VAL A 13 -15.92 -7.23 11.82
C VAL A 13 -16.67 -5.90 11.94
N LYS A 14 -18.00 -5.94 12.05
CA LYS A 14 -18.81 -4.73 12.21
C LYS A 14 -18.43 -3.96 13.48
N THR A 15 -18.31 -4.66 14.61
CA THR A 15 -17.97 -4.04 15.89
C THR A 15 -16.59 -3.38 15.85
N PHE A 16 -15.60 -4.05 15.24
CA PHE A 16 -14.26 -3.49 15.06
C PHE A 16 -14.28 -2.20 14.24
N TYR A 17 -14.93 -2.20 13.08
CA TYR A 17 -14.99 -1.00 12.22
C TYR A 17 -15.89 0.12 12.78
N SER A 18 -16.90 -0.19 13.61
CA SER A 18 -17.63 0.85 14.35
C SER A 18 -16.78 1.46 15.46
N ALA A 19 -15.94 0.67 16.14
CA ALA A 19 -15.01 1.21 17.12
C ALA A 19 -13.95 2.12 16.48
N LEU A 20 -13.46 1.78 15.28
CA LEU A 20 -12.55 2.66 14.54
C LEU A 20 -13.19 4.03 14.23
N GLU A 21 -14.48 4.08 13.87
CA GLU A 21 -15.22 5.34 13.68
C GLU A 21 -15.26 6.20 14.95
N GLU A 22 -15.27 5.56 16.11
CA GLU A 22 -15.25 6.19 17.43
C GLU A 22 -13.81 6.48 17.92
N GLY A 23 -12.79 6.26 17.08
CA GLY A 23 -11.39 6.49 17.42
C GLY A 23 -10.78 5.43 18.33
N THR A 24 -11.41 4.25 18.44
CA THR A 24 -10.99 3.17 19.33
C THR A 24 -10.49 1.97 18.54
N VAL A 25 -9.34 1.43 18.92
CA VAL A 25 -8.78 0.20 18.33
C VAL A 25 -9.07 -0.97 19.26
N LEU A 26 -9.78 -1.99 18.76
CA LEU A 26 -10.17 -3.16 19.55
C LEU A 26 -9.45 -4.44 19.11
N GLY A 27 -9.16 -5.29 20.09
CA GLY A 27 -8.77 -6.69 19.90
C GLY A 27 -9.71 -7.65 20.65
N ARG A 28 -9.45 -8.95 20.53
CA ARG A 28 -10.21 -10.00 21.24
C ARG A 28 -9.30 -10.78 22.18
N LYS A 29 -9.50 -10.63 23.49
CA LYS A 29 -8.74 -11.38 24.49
C LYS A 29 -9.42 -12.70 24.81
N CYS A 30 -8.65 -13.79 24.75
CA CYS A 30 -9.11 -15.12 25.12
C CYS A 30 -9.26 -15.25 26.63
N VAL A 31 -10.47 -15.57 27.12
CA VAL A 31 -10.73 -15.72 28.56
C VAL A 31 -10.05 -16.95 29.19
N LYS A 32 -9.64 -17.91 28.36
CA LYS A 32 -8.98 -19.15 28.80
C LYS A 32 -7.47 -19.00 28.99
N CYS A 33 -6.78 -18.36 28.05
CA CYS A 33 -5.31 -18.31 28.04
C CYS A 33 -4.74 -16.88 28.09
N GLY A 34 -5.57 -15.86 27.93
CA GLY A 34 -5.16 -14.45 27.97
C GLY A 34 -4.53 -13.91 26.68
N HIS A 35 -4.30 -14.75 25.66
CA HIS A 35 -3.83 -14.32 24.34
C HIS A 35 -4.82 -13.34 23.70
N ILE A 36 -4.31 -12.34 22.98
CA ILE A 36 -5.09 -11.30 22.32
C ILE A 36 -5.00 -11.50 20.81
N GLU A 37 -6.15 -11.69 20.18
CA GLU A 37 -6.29 -11.68 18.73
C GLU A 37 -6.39 -10.24 18.24
N PHE A 38 -5.40 -9.83 17.46
CA PHE A 38 -5.40 -8.58 16.73
C PHE A 38 -4.82 -8.82 15.32
N PRO A 39 -5.52 -8.44 14.23
CA PRO A 39 -6.92 -8.03 14.20
C PRO A 39 -7.85 -9.10 14.81
N PRO A 40 -9.08 -8.74 15.21
CA PRO A 40 -9.91 -9.65 15.99
C PRO A 40 -10.41 -10.86 15.16
N TYR A 41 -10.21 -12.06 15.69
CA TYR A 41 -10.69 -13.34 15.13
C TYR A 41 -11.78 -13.98 16.00
N LEU A 42 -12.56 -14.91 15.43
CA LEU A 42 -13.63 -15.64 16.13
C LEU A 42 -13.10 -16.67 17.14
N CYS A 43 -11.90 -17.20 16.90
CA CYS A 43 -11.28 -18.20 17.76
C CYS A 43 -9.88 -17.74 18.16
N CYS A 44 -9.45 -18.19 19.34
CA CYS A 44 -8.11 -17.95 19.80
C CYS A 44 -7.12 -18.84 19.02
N ASN A 45 -6.20 -18.24 18.27
CA ASN A 45 -5.15 -18.91 17.51
C ASN A 45 -4.16 -19.67 18.41
N SER A 46 -3.98 -19.21 19.66
CA SER A 46 -3.09 -19.87 20.62
C SER A 46 -3.67 -21.19 21.19
N CYS A 47 -4.97 -21.26 21.51
CA CYS A 47 -5.54 -22.41 22.23
C CYS A 47 -6.89 -22.95 21.71
N GLY A 48 -7.43 -22.36 20.64
CA GLY A 48 -8.68 -22.77 19.99
C GLY A 48 -9.96 -22.43 20.77
N ASN A 49 -9.87 -21.65 21.86
CA ASN A 49 -11.07 -21.24 22.61
C ASN A 49 -11.91 -20.24 21.80
N LEU A 50 -13.24 -20.39 21.86
CA LEU A 50 -14.18 -19.48 21.19
C LEU A 50 -14.71 -18.38 22.11
N ASP A 51 -14.52 -18.55 23.43
CA ASP A 51 -14.94 -17.57 24.43
C ASP A 51 -13.86 -16.47 24.56
N THR A 52 -14.20 -15.27 24.11
CA THR A 52 -13.29 -14.13 23.99
C THR A 52 -14.03 -12.84 24.39
N GLU A 53 -13.31 -11.90 24.96
CA GLU A 53 -13.82 -10.58 25.35
C GLU A 53 -13.12 -9.46 24.58
N TRP A 54 -13.82 -8.36 24.34
CA TRP A 54 -13.23 -7.18 23.72
C TRP A 54 -12.19 -6.54 24.65
N VAL A 55 -11.06 -6.13 24.08
CA VAL A 55 -10.01 -5.39 24.79
C VAL A 55 -9.63 -4.14 24.00
N ASP A 56 -9.42 -3.04 24.73
CA ASP A 56 -8.98 -1.76 24.17
C ASP A 56 -7.46 -1.79 23.91
N LEU A 57 -7.08 -1.53 22.66
CA LEU A 57 -5.70 -1.46 22.17
C LEU A 57 -5.36 -0.06 21.63
N THR A 58 -6.21 0.95 21.83
CA THR A 58 -6.06 2.31 21.29
C THR A 58 -4.73 2.94 21.70
N ASN A 59 -4.27 2.67 22.91
CA ASN A 59 -3.01 3.17 23.45
C ASN A 59 -1.92 2.08 23.54
N ALA A 60 -2.08 0.98 22.80
CA ALA A 60 -1.07 -0.08 22.78
C ALA A 60 0.24 0.43 22.14
N VAL A 61 1.35 -0.09 22.62
CA VAL A 61 2.66 0.13 22.00
C VAL A 61 3.13 -1.20 21.43
N GLY A 62 3.29 -1.24 20.11
CA GLY A 62 3.84 -2.36 19.37
C GLY A 62 5.35 -2.20 19.17
N VAL A 63 5.99 -3.30 18.78
CA VAL A 63 7.40 -3.32 18.35
C VAL A 63 7.48 -3.84 16.93
N VAL A 64 8.18 -3.11 16.07
CA VAL A 64 8.48 -3.58 14.71
C VAL A 64 9.54 -4.68 14.78
N LYS A 65 9.26 -5.83 14.14
CA LYS A 65 10.19 -6.97 14.06
C LYS A 65 10.82 -7.16 12.69
N GLN A 66 10.07 -6.83 11.65
CA GLN A 66 10.53 -6.88 10.28
C GLN A 66 9.96 -5.69 9.54
N VAL A 67 10.73 -5.19 8.58
CA VAL A 67 10.31 -4.15 7.66
C VAL A 67 10.66 -4.58 6.25
N LEU A 68 9.77 -4.30 5.32
CA LEU A 68 9.96 -4.49 3.89
C LEU A 68 9.66 -3.17 3.21
N SER A 69 10.57 -2.78 2.32
CA SER A 69 10.31 -1.69 1.41
C SER A 69 9.11 -2.06 0.57
N THR A 70 8.21 -1.10 0.36
CA THR A 70 7.15 -1.25 -0.65
C THR A 70 7.66 -0.85 -2.04
N ARG A 71 8.98 -0.66 -2.21
CA ARG A 71 9.59 -0.25 -3.48
C ARG A 71 9.46 -1.42 -4.46
N GLY A 72 8.56 -1.27 -5.43
CA GLY A 72 8.18 -2.32 -6.37
C GLY A 72 6.91 -3.10 -6.00
N ALA A 73 6.34 -2.87 -4.81
CA ALA A 73 4.97 -3.27 -4.49
C ALA A 73 4.02 -2.18 -5.01
N PHE A 74 2.95 -2.59 -5.70
CA PHE A 74 1.93 -1.69 -6.23
C PHE A 74 1.10 -1.09 -5.09
N GLY A 75 1.68 -0.13 -4.37
CA GLY A 75 0.95 0.71 -3.43
C GLY A 75 -0.08 1.56 -4.17
N ASP A 76 -1.15 1.92 -3.48
CA ASP A 76 -2.16 2.84 -4.01
C ASP A 76 -1.58 4.28 -4.03
N PRO A 77 -1.38 4.90 -5.22
CA PRO A 77 -0.85 6.26 -5.33
C PRO A 77 -1.73 7.29 -4.65
N ASP A 78 -3.06 7.12 -4.71
CA ASP A 78 -4.00 8.05 -4.11
C ASP A 78 -3.90 8.00 -2.58
N PHE A 79 -3.83 6.78 -2.03
CA PHE A 79 -3.57 6.59 -0.60
C PHE A 79 -2.22 7.20 -0.18
N ARG A 80 -1.16 6.96 -0.96
CA ARG A 80 0.19 7.49 -0.68
C ARG A 80 0.23 9.02 -0.75
N SER A 81 -0.45 9.61 -1.72
CA SER A 81 -0.57 11.07 -1.87
C SER A 81 -1.34 11.68 -0.70
N ALA A 82 -2.44 11.04 -0.28
CA ALA A 82 -3.31 11.53 0.78
C ALA A 82 -2.78 11.32 2.21
N HIS A 83 -2.04 10.23 2.46
CA HIS A 83 -1.63 9.83 3.81
C HIS A 83 -0.12 9.72 4.02
N GLY A 84 0.65 9.87 2.94
CA GLY A 84 2.10 9.82 2.95
C GLY A 84 2.67 8.44 2.70
N ASP A 85 4.00 8.42 2.70
CA ASP A 85 4.81 7.23 2.46
C ASP A 85 4.66 6.20 3.58
N TYR A 86 4.80 4.93 3.21
CA TYR A 86 4.69 3.81 4.15
C TYR A 86 5.58 2.62 3.80
N PHE A 87 5.97 1.86 4.83
CA PHE A 87 6.58 0.55 4.70
C PHE A 87 5.61 -0.55 5.12
N ALA A 88 5.80 -1.76 4.58
CA ALA A 88 5.17 -2.96 5.12
C ALA A 88 5.99 -3.44 6.31
N VAL A 89 5.34 -3.72 7.43
CA VAL A 89 6.00 -4.09 8.69
C VAL A 89 5.31 -5.28 9.35
N GLU A 90 6.08 -6.04 10.11
CA GLU A 90 5.55 -6.96 11.11
C GLU A 90 5.59 -6.27 12.48
N VAL A 91 4.42 -6.05 13.09
CA VAL A 91 4.28 -5.44 14.41
C VAL A 91 3.86 -6.50 15.43
N VAL A 92 4.54 -6.52 16.58
CA VAL A 92 4.18 -7.37 17.72
C VAL A 92 3.66 -6.52 18.85
N LEU A 93 2.42 -6.81 19.28
CA LEU A 93 1.79 -6.21 20.46
C LEU A 93 1.94 -7.12 21.68
N PRO A 94 1.91 -6.56 22.91
CA PRO A 94 1.90 -7.36 24.13
C PRO A 94 0.73 -8.35 24.17
N GLY A 95 1.05 -9.65 24.17
CA GLY A 95 0.05 -10.72 24.26
C GLY A 95 -0.61 -11.11 22.94
N CYS A 96 -0.17 -10.55 21.81
CA CYS A 96 -0.62 -10.90 20.46
C CYS A 96 0.45 -11.70 19.70
N ASP A 97 0.01 -12.41 18.66
CA ASP A 97 0.91 -12.88 17.60
C ASP A 97 1.41 -11.70 16.73
N PRO A 98 2.52 -11.86 15.98
CA PRO A 98 2.97 -10.84 15.03
C PRO A 98 1.95 -10.58 13.92
N VAL A 99 1.80 -9.32 13.53
CA VAL A 99 0.83 -8.87 12.53
C VAL A 99 1.53 -8.15 11.39
N ALA A 100 1.30 -8.61 10.16
CA ALA A 100 1.69 -7.88 8.96
C ALA A 100 0.75 -6.69 8.72
N THR A 101 1.31 -5.50 8.59
CA THR A 101 0.58 -4.23 8.55
C THR A 101 1.45 -3.11 7.95
N SER A 102 0.95 -1.87 7.93
CA SER A 102 1.66 -0.72 7.35
C SER A 102 2.14 0.25 8.43
N LEU A 103 3.35 0.76 8.27
CA LEU A 103 3.92 1.86 9.05
C LEU A 103 3.93 3.12 8.18
N LEU A 104 3.09 4.09 8.53
CA LEU A 104 2.94 5.37 7.83
C LEU A 104 3.85 6.45 8.41
N HIS A 105 3.90 7.58 7.71
CA HIS A 105 4.64 8.78 8.09
C HIS A 105 6.13 8.51 8.24
N ILE A 106 6.70 7.80 7.26
CA ILE A 106 8.10 7.41 7.25
C ILE A 106 8.78 7.94 5.99
N ASP A 107 10.03 8.39 6.11
CA ASP A 107 10.81 8.81 4.96
C ASP A 107 11.17 7.60 4.11
N TYR A 108 10.56 7.52 2.94
CA TYR A 108 10.64 6.36 2.06
C TYR A 108 12.07 6.06 1.59
N ASP A 109 12.83 7.13 1.35
CA ASP A 109 14.20 7.06 0.84
C ASP A 109 15.20 6.58 1.89
N ALA A 110 14.81 6.57 3.17
CA ALA A 110 15.63 6.14 4.29
C ALA A 110 15.51 4.63 4.61
N TYR A 111 14.95 3.83 3.69
CA TYR A 111 14.65 2.41 3.93
C TYR A 111 15.86 1.60 4.45
N ASP A 112 17.03 1.71 3.81
CA ASP A 112 18.17 0.87 4.17
C ASP A 112 18.67 1.15 5.59
N ASP A 113 18.72 2.43 5.97
CA ASP A 113 19.10 2.87 7.31
C ASP A 113 18.02 2.50 8.34
N PHE A 114 16.74 2.64 7.99
CA PHE A 114 15.62 2.23 8.84
C PHE A 114 15.60 0.71 9.08
N ALA A 115 15.82 -0.09 8.03
CA ALA A 115 15.88 -1.54 8.13
C ALA A 115 17.03 -2.00 9.04
N LYS A 116 18.17 -1.30 8.98
CA LYS A 116 19.27 -1.52 9.92
C LYS A 116 18.89 -1.15 11.35
N TRP A 117 18.21 -0.01 11.56
CA TRP A 117 17.73 0.39 12.88
C TRP A 117 16.77 -0.64 13.49
N VAL A 118 15.82 -1.17 12.70
CA VAL A 118 14.91 -2.25 13.13
C VAL A 118 15.68 -3.51 13.56
N ALA A 119 16.82 -3.81 12.93
CA ALA A 119 17.63 -4.98 13.26
C ALA A 119 18.50 -4.81 14.52
N GLU A 120 18.94 -3.57 14.80
CA GLU A 120 19.88 -3.25 15.88
C GLU A 120 19.18 -2.78 17.16
N ASP A 121 18.01 -2.15 17.04
CA ASP A 121 17.32 -1.45 18.12
C ASP A 121 15.84 -1.87 18.27
N THR A 122 15.22 -1.41 19.35
CA THR A 122 13.77 -1.62 19.58
C THR A 122 12.98 -0.44 19.04
N VAL A 123 12.34 -0.63 17.88
CA VAL A 123 11.49 0.37 17.23
C VAL A 123 10.06 0.26 17.75
N GLN A 124 9.61 1.28 18.48
CA GLN A 124 8.27 1.34 19.06
C GLN A 124 7.29 2.08 18.15
N VAL A 125 6.11 1.49 17.98
CA VAL A 125 5.02 2.04 17.17
C VAL A 125 3.72 2.08 17.96
N LYS A 126 2.84 3.01 17.59
CA LYS A 126 1.49 3.15 18.14
C LYS A 126 0.46 3.08 17.01
N PRO A 127 -0.80 2.69 17.30
CA PRO A 127 -1.86 2.72 16.32
C PRO A 127 -2.11 4.13 15.79
N LEU A 128 -2.40 4.20 14.49
CA LEU A 128 -2.89 5.37 13.79
C LEU A 128 -4.15 4.96 13.03
N ILE A 129 -5.25 5.66 13.26
CA ILE A 129 -6.49 5.46 12.51
C ILE A 129 -6.49 6.41 11.32
N VAL A 130 -6.59 5.84 10.12
CA VAL A 130 -6.80 6.60 8.88
C VAL A 130 -8.26 6.46 8.52
N GLN A 131 -8.97 7.60 8.49
CA GLN A 131 -10.39 7.65 8.22
C GLN A 131 -10.74 8.87 7.36
N ASP A 132 -11.22 8.61 6.15
CA ASP A 132 -11.71 9.58 5.17
C ASP A 132 -12.95 9.00 4.44
N GLU A 133 -13.29 9.53 3.26
CA GLU A 133 -14.47 9.09 2.49
C GLU A 133 -14.33 7.65 1.96
N ASP A 134 -13.11 7.25 1.58
CA ASP A 134 -12.84 5.99 0.90
C ASP A 134 -12.16 4.96 1.81
N THR A 135 -11.49 5.42 2.86
CA THR A 135 -10.64 4.60 3.71
C THR A 135 -11.08 4.66 5.17
N LYS A 136 -11.13 3.48 5.81
CA LYS A 136 -11.21 3.35 7.27
C LYS A 136 -10.41 2.16 7.73
N ILE A 137 -9.18 2.41 8.16
CA ILE A 137 -8.23 1.37 8.56
C ILE A 137 -7.43 1.79 9.79
N VAL A 138 -6.83 0.80 10.44
CA VAL A 138 -5.77 1.02 11.42
C VAL A 138 -4.42 0.65 10.81
N VAL A 139 -3.49 1.57 10.92
CA VAL A 139 -2.08 1.43 10.55
C VAL A 139 -1.23 1.83 11.76
N TRP A 140 0.08 1.95 11.57
CA TRP A 140 1.02 2.21 12.64
C TRP A 140 1.84 3.47 12.35
N GLU A 141 2.26 4.14 13.42
CA GLU A 141 3.14 5.30 13.38
C GLU A 141 4.24 5.12 14.43
N LEU A 142 5.44 5.65 14.16
CA LEU A 142 6.51 5.73 15.16
C LEU A 142 6.05 6.52 16.39
N VAL A 143 6.35 5.96 17.57
CA VAL A 143 6.11 6.63 18.86
C VAL A 143 7.03 7.84 19.00
N GLU A 144 8.32 7.64 18.71
CA GLU A 144 9.33 8.70 18.76
C GLU A 144 9.33 9.52 17.48
N ASP A 145 9.53 10.82 17.64
CA ASP A 145 9.81 11.71 16.52
C ASP A 145 11.32 11.72 16.26
N ASN A 146 11.73 11.29 15.08
CA ASN A 146 13.12 11.08 14.73
C ASN A 146 13.35 11.36 13.23
N GLU A 147 14.58 11.19 12.77
CA GLU A 147 14.97 11.47 11.38
C GLU A 147 14.24 10.61 10.32
N PHE A 148 13.68 9.47 10.72
CA PHE A 148 12.89 8.61 9.83
C PHE A 148 11.43 9.06 9.73
N LYS A 149 10.92 9.85 10.68
CA LYS A 149 9.50 10.22 10.70
C LYS A 149 9.24 11.40 9.75
N LYS A 150 8.34 11.18 8.79
CA LYS A 150 7.97 12.17 7.77
C LYS A 150 6.45 12.19 7.59
N VAL A 151 5.80 13.06 8.35
CA VAL A 151 4.35 13.30 8.21
C VAL A 151 4.14 14.24 7.01
N PRO A 152 3.29 13.90 6.03
CA PRO A 152 2.98 14.82 4.94
C PRO A 152 2.33 16.10 5.49
N VAL A 153 2.72 17.25 4.94
CA VAL A 153 2.01 18.52 5.19
C VAL A 153 0.77 18.50 4.30
N LEU A 154 -0.34 18.01 4.83
CA LEU A 154 -1.62 17.97 4.12
C LEU A 154 -2.25 19.37 4.18
N GLU A 155 -2.34 20.07 3.05
CA GLU A 155 -3.24 21.22 2.95
C GLU A 155 -4.68 20.71 3.06
N GLU A 156 -5.46 21.23 4.01
CA GLU A 156 -6.86 20.85 4.22
C GLU A 156 -7.66 21.01 2.91
N ARG A 157 -7.98 19.91 2.23
CA ARG A 157 -8.96 19.94 1.15
C ARG A 157 -10.35 20.04 1.77
N PRO A 158 -11.20 20.99 1.36
CA PRO A 158 -12.61 21.01 1.75
C PRO A 158 -13.26 19.68 1.33
N SER A 159 -14.02 19.08 2.26
CA SER A 159 -14.88 17.94 1.99
C SER A 159 -16.02 18.37 1.06
N GLU A 160 -15.83 18.26 -0.25
CA GLU A 160 -16.95 18.25 -1.19
C GLU A 160 -17.34 16.81 -1.48
N PRO A 161 -18.63 16.45 -1.44
CA PRO A 161 -19.09 15.09 -1.66
C PRO A 161 -18.74 14.62 -3.07
N SER A 162 -18.09 13.46 -3.17
CA SER A 162 -17.74 12.81 -4.43
C SER A 162 -19.02 12.39 -5.16
N GLU A 163 -19.45 13.18 -6.15
CA GLU A 163 -20.19 12.61 -7.27
C GLU A 163 -19.18 11.79 -8.08
N LEU A 164 -19.52 10.52 -8.37
CA LEU A 164 -18.81 9.70 -9.34
C LEU A 164 -18.71 10.45 -10.68
N VAL A 165 -17.60 11.15 -10.91
CA VAL A 165 -17.32 11.85 -12.16
C VAL A 165 -16.63 10.88 -13.11
N ALA A 166 -17.21 10.77 -14.30
CA ALA A 166 -16.61 10.09 -15.44
C ALA A 166 -15.21 10.63 -15.74
N CYS A 167 -14.37 9.79 -16.33
CA CYS A 167 -13.02 10.12 -16.77
C CYS A 167 -12.95 11.47 -17.51
N ASP A 168 -12.38 12.48 -16.84
CA ASP A 168 -11.87 13.68 -17.49
C ASP A 168 -10.35 13.56 -17.59
N ALA A 169 -9.85 13.81 -18.81
CA ALA A 169 -8.46 13.70 -19.19
C ALA A 169 -7.56 14.69 -18.43
N PRO A 170 -6.32 14.32 -18.05
CA PRO A 170 -5.39 15.28 -17.48
C PRO A 170 -4.84 16.24 -18.54
N ALA A 171 -4.56 17.45 -18.08
CA ALA A 171 -4.13 18.59 -18.86
C ALA A 171 -2.66 18.47 -19.30
N ASN A 172 -2.46 18.43 -20.61
CA ASN A 172 -1.40 19.07 -21.41
C ASN A 172 -0.01 19.23 -20.72
N VAL A 173 0.82 18.19 -20.81
CA VAL A 173 2.28 18.31 -20.67
C VAL A 173 2.86 18.43 -22.08
N SER A 174 3.61 19.51 -22.34
CA SER A 174 4.21 19.77 -23.66
C SER A 174 5.23 18.69 -24.03
N PRO A 175 5.32 18.30 -25.31
CA PRO A 175 6.29 17.31 -25.77
C PRO A 175 7.68 17.96 -25.82
N ASP A 176 8.59 17.51 -24.95
CA ASP A 176 10.01 17.70 -25.23
C ASP A 176 10.38 16.78 -26.39
N ALA A 177 10.67 17.42 -27.53
CA ALA A 177 11.06 16.78 -28.76
C ALA A 177 12.46 16.16 -28.63
N ALA A 178 12.52 14.83 -28.54
CA ALA A 178 13.68 14.06 -28.95
C ALA A 178 13.20 12.72 -29.57
N ASP A 179 13.47 12.61 -30.87
CA ASP A 179 13.31 11.47 -31.79
C ASP A 179 11.90 10.91 -32.06
N ALA A 180 11.13 11.69 -32.82
CA ALA A 180 9.90 11.26 -33.51
C ALA A 180 10.11 10.14 -34.57
N ASP A 181 11.30 9.55 -34.65
CA ASP A 181 11.67 8.49 -35.60
C ASP A 181 12.18 7.21 -34.92
N ASP A 182 12.03 7.09 -33.59
CA ASP A 182 12.37 5.86 -32.88
C ASP A 182 11.20 4.86 -32.89
N ASP A 183 11.32 3.82 -33.70
CA ASP A 183 10.35 2.74 -33.80
C ASP A 183 10.17 1.99 -32.45
N VAL A 184 11.22 1.94 -31.61
CA VAL A 184 11.15 1.32 -30.28
C VAL A 184 10.29 2.15 -29.34
N ALA A 185 10.51 3.47 -29.31
CA ALA A 185 9.71 4.38 -28.51
C ALA A 185 8.22 4.32 -28.88
N LYS A 186 7.90 4.24 -30.18
CA LYS A 186 6.53 4.11 -30.67
C LYS A 186 5.89 2.80 -30.20
N THR A 187 6.60 1.68 -30.31
CA THR A 187 6.11 0.37 -29.83
C THR A 187 5.85 0.39 -28.31
N VAL A 188 6.77 0.93 -27.51
CA VAL A 188 6.57 0.99 -26.05
C VAL A 188 5.41 1.92 -25.68
N ILE A 189 5.27 3.07 -26.34
CA ILE A 189 4.15 4.02 -26.13
C ILE A 189 2.82 3.37 -26.51
N SER A 190 2.76 2.66 -27.65
CA SER A 190 1.54 1.98 -28.12
C SER A 190 1.12 0.85 -27.17
N ALA A 191 2.09 0.03 -26.73
CA ALA A 191 1.84 -1.02 -25.75
C ALA A 191 1.33 -0.46 -24.41
N ALA A 192 1.85 0.70 -23.98
CA ALA A 192 1.37 1.39 -22.79
C ALA A 192 -0.04 1.97 -22.99
N ALA A 193 -0.32 2.61 -24.13
CA ALA A 193 -1.64 3.14 -24.45
C ALA A 193 -2.72 2.03 -24.41
N ASP A 194 -2.44 0.89 -25.04
CA ASP A 194 -3.35 -0.25 -25.10
C ASP A 194 -3.57 -0.90 -23.72
N ALA A 195 -2.50 -1.13 -22.96
CA ALA A 195 -2.60 -1.79 -21.65
C ALA A 195 -3.31 -0.91 -20.61
N TYR A 196 -3.12 0.40 -20.68
CA TYR A 196 -3.65 1.36 -19.71
C TYR A 196 -4.96 2.02 -20.16
N GLY A 197 -5.37 1.84 -21.42
CA GLY A 197 -6.61 2.40 -21.97
C GLY A 197 -6.58 3.91 -22.11
N VAL A 198 -5.41 4.48 -22.42
CA VAL A 198 -5.19 5.93 -22.59
C VAL A 198 -4.78 6.23 -24.03
N ASP A 199 -4.89 7.49 -24.45
CA ASP A 199 -4.49 7.90 -25.80
C ASP A 199 -2.95 7.99 -25.92
N GLU A 200 -2.38 7.51 -27.02
CA GLU A 200 -0.92 7.56 -27.26
C GLU A 200 -0.36 8.99 -27.17
N SER A 201 -1.14 10.01 -27.53
CA SER A 201 -0.69 11.41 -27.47
C SER A 201 -0.59 11.96 -26.05
N ALA A 202 -1.16 11.26 -25.06
CA ALA A 202 -1.05 11.60 -23.64
C ALA A 202 0.19 10.97 -22.98
N ILE A 203 0.91 10.09 -23.68
CA ILE A 203 2.09 9.39 -23.15
C ILE A 203 3.35 9.97 -23.79
N GLY A 204 4.31 10.36 -22.95
CA GLY A 204 5.66 10.76 -23.35
C GLY A 204 6.72 9.86 -22.71
N LEU A 205 7.98 10.06 -23.10
CA LEU A 205 9.10 9.29 -22.55
C LEU A 205 9.28 9.49 -21.03
N ALA A 206 8.96 10.68 -20.52
CA ALA A 206 9.03 10.99 -19.10
C ALA A 206 7.82 10.49 -18.30
N THR A 207 6.77 9.98 -18.95
CA THR A 207 5.56 9.49 -18.28
C THR A 207 5.92 8.32 -17.37
N ASN A 208 5.61 8.48 -16.08
CA ASN A 208 5.75 7.45 -15.06
C ASN A 208 4.51 6.55 -15.10
N LEU A 209 4.69 5.28 -15.47
CA LEU A 209 3.57 4.33 -15.65
C LEU A 209 2.74 4.14 -14.38
N ARG A 210 3.36 4.31 -13.21
CA ARG A 210 2.73 4.06 -11.90
C ARG A 210 2.02 5.29 -11.34
N GLU A 211 2.59 6.46 -11.57
CA GLU A 211 2.06 7.73 -11.03
C GLU A 211 1.13 8.42 -12.01
N ASP A 212 1.40 8.33 -13.32
CA ASP A 212 0.66 9.08 -14.34
C ASP A 212 -0.44 8.25 -15.04
N LEU A 213 -0.36 6.91 -15.03
CA LEU A 213 -1.30 6.04 -15.74
C LEU A 213 -2.16 5.17 -14.82
N SER A 214 -1.57 4.17 -14.15
CA SER A 214 -2.28 3.29 -13.20
C SER A 214 -1.28 2.40 -12.43
N ASN A 215 -1.62 2.03 -11.20
CA ASN A 215 -0.86 1.08 -10.39
C ASN A 215 -1.34 -0.38 -10.56
N GLU A 216 -2.28 -0.70 -11.44
CA GLU A 216 -2.78 -2.06 -11.61
C GLU A 216 -1.70 -2.99 -12.20
N SER A 217 -1.26 -3.95 -11.38
CA SER A 217 -0.18 -4.90 -11.71
C SER A 217 -0.44 -5.73 -12.97
N MET A 218 -1.69 -6.04 -13.27
CA MET A 218 -2.07 -6.77 -14.48
C MET A 218 -1.79 -5.97 -15.76
N LYS A 219 -1.97 -4.64 -15.73
CA LYS A 219 -1.75 -3.78 -16.91
C LYS A 219 -0.27 -3.71 -17.28
N MET A 220 0.61 -3.62 -16.29
CA MET A 220 2.06 -3.62 -16.52
C MET A 220 2.54 -4.95 -17.13
N ILE A 221 1.99 -6.08 -16.68
CA ILE A 221 2.31 -7.40 -17.28
C ILE A 221 1.83 -7.49 -18.72
N VAL A 222 0.63 -6.98 -19.02
CA VAL A 222 0.09 -6.94 -20.38
C VAL A 222 0.98 -6.05 -21.27
N MET A 223 1.36 -4.87 -20.79
CA MET A 223 2.26 -3.96 -21.51
C MET A 223 3.60 -4.64 -21.83
N ILE A 224 4.23 -5.28 -20.85
CA ILE A 224 5.51 -5.99 -21.04
C ILE A 224 5.35 -7.10 -22.06
N SER A 225 4.31 -7.94 -21.94
CA SER A 225 4.04 -9.02 -22.90
C SER A 225 3.91 -8.50 -24.34
N THR A 226 3.21 -7.39 -24.54
CA THR A 226 3.07 -6.77 -25.86
C THR A 226 4.42 -6.27 -26.39
N ILE A 227 5.24 -5.63 -25.55
CA ILE A 227 6.59 -5.16 -25.93
C ILE A 227 7.48 -6.35 -26.31
N GLU A 228 7.47 -7.42 -25.53
CA GLU A 228 8.25 -8.63 -25.81
C GLU A 228 7.83 -9.29 -27.14
N ASP A 229 6.53 -9.38 -27.39
CA ASP A 229 5.98 -9.95 -28.63
C ASP A 229 6.34 -9.12 -29.87
N GLU A 230 6.32 -7.78 -29.77
CA GLU A 230 6.60 -6.88 -30.90
C GLU A 230 8.09 -6.70 -31.18
N THR A 231 8.92 -6.67 -30.12
CA THR A 231 10.36 -6.37 -30.23
C THR A 231 11.25 -7.61 -30.17
N ASN A 232 10.67 -8.77 -29.81
CA ASN A 232 11.39 -10.03 -29.61
C ASN A 232 12.52 -9.93 -28.56
N VAL A 233 12.36 -9.02 -27.60
CA VAL A 233 13.20 -8.86 -26.41
C VAL A 233 12.51 -9.53 -25.22
N THR A 234 13.27 -9.97 -24.20
CA THR A 234 12.72 -10.43 -22.93
C THR A 234 13.07 -9.45 -21.81
N ILE A 235 12.07 -9.05 -21.03
CA ILE A 235 12.19 -8.15 -19.88
C ILE A 235 11.84 -8.97 -18.64
N GLU A 236 12.86 -9.28 -17.83
CA GLU A 236 12.67 -10.06 -16.61
C GLU A 236 11.80 -9.30 -15.60
N ILE A 237 10.88 -10.00 -14.93
CA ILE A 237 9.92 -9.37 -13.99
C ILE A 237 10.64 -8.63 -12.85
N GLN A 238 11.77 -9.16 -12.38
CA GLN A 238 12.58 -8.53 -11.32
C GLN A 238 13.22 -7.21 -11.78
N GLU A 239 13.48 -7.07 -13.08
CA GLU A 239 14.04 -5.85 -13.66
C GLU A 239 12.95 -4.82 -13.92
N ALA A 240 11.80 -5.26 -14.45
CA ALA A 240 10.63 -4.41 -14.68
C ALA A 240 10.15 -3.70 -13.40
N GLN A 241 10.37 -4.29 -12.23
CA GLN A 241 10.09 -3.65 -10.93
C GLN A 241 10.85 -2.34 -10.72
N ASN A 242 12.01 -2.18 -11.35
CA ASN A 242 12.87 -1.00 -11.23
C ASN A 242 12.73 -0.02 -12.40
N LEU A 243 11.83 -0.28 -13.34
CA LEU A 243 11.52 0.61 -14.47
C LEU A 243 10.27 1.41 -14.13
N TYR A 244 10.34 2.72 -14.19
CA TYR A 244 9.29 3.63 -13.73
C TYR A 244 8.67 4.40 -14.90
N THR A 245 9.49 4.82 -15.86
CA THR A 245 9.10 5.68 -16.97
C THR A 245 9.09 4.92 -18.29
N VAL A 246 8.35 5.43 -19.27
CA VAL A 246 8.39 4.93 -20.65
C VAL A 246 9.83 4.90 -21.19
N ALA A 247 10.64 5.90 -20.87
CA ALA A 247 12.06 5.95 -21.24
C ALA A 247 12.84 4.73 -20.72
N ASP A 248 12.61 4.31 -19.47
CA ASP A 248 13.31 3.16 -18.87
C ASP A 248 13.04 1.86 -19.66
N PHE A 249 11.80 1.67 -20.12
CA PHE A 249 11.42 0.52 -20.95
C PHE A 249 12.03 0.62 -22.35
N VAL A 250 12.02 1.81 -22.96
CA VAL A 250 12.63 2.05 -24.26
C VAL A 250 14.13 1.77 -24.21
N ASP A 251 14.83 2.22 -23.18
CA ASP A 251 16.27 2.05 -23.04
C ASP A 251 16.67 0.59 -22.84
N ILE A 252 15.90 -0.19 -22.06
CA ILE A 252 16.15 -1.64 -21.92
C ILE A 252 15.91 -2.39 -23.21
N VAL A 253 14.85 -2.05 -23.94
CA VAL A 253 14.57 -2.69 -25.23
C VAL A 253 15.70 -2.36 -26.21
N ARG A 254 16.16 -1.10 -26.25
CA ARG A 254 17.31 -0.69 -27.08
C ARG A 254 18.61 -1.41 -26.71
N GLU A 255 18.87 -1.65 -25.43
CA GLU A 255 20.07 -2.37 -24.99
C GLU A 255 20.09 -3.83 -25.49
N ARG A 256 18.90 -4.41 -25.73
CA ARG A 256 18.72 -5.84 -26.00
C ARG A 256 18.31 -6.19 -27.43
N LEU A 257 18.02 -5.18 -28.26
CA LEU A 257 17.83 -5.31 -29.70
C LEU A 257 19.14 -5.59 -30.44
#